data_AF-A0A6I3J721-F1
#
_entry.id   AF-A0A6I3J721-F1
#
_cell.length_a   1.000
_cell.length_b   1.000
_cell.length_c   1.000
_cell.angle_alpha   90.00
_cell.angle_beta   90.00
_cell.angle_gamma   90.00
#
_symmetry.space_group_name_H-M   'P 1'
#
loop_
_entity.id
_entity.type
_entity.pdbx_description
1 polymer ?
#
loop_
_entity_poly.entity_id
_entity_poly.type
_entity_poly.pdbx_seq_one_letter_code
_entity_poly.pdbx_strand_id
1 'polypeptide(L)'
;MDPSAVDPTDYPRKVLFVAGAGRSGTSTMAGLMQILGLHVPQPEVAADETNPKGFGEPAWAVEHHDRLLKEAGVQVSDSRPDAWFETGRVSTREKERITTAEWLESHFAVSSELVVKDPRLAWFLSLWRVAAVRTGATPVFATMLRPPAEVVGSKQTYYKNRLGSAHLAASWLNMLLHTERATRASAEAGAAGADGPVDGSARVFVRYGDLLDDWTRTCMHAGETLGLQHVLHARSEQIRDGHRFVDPSLRRVTQSLEDLGLPKRLHDLTADTWAELNKLADPGGDTPEVHRTLDQLREAYVELYEESEAISRSSVVAAEQRVRRELKGRAPAGRPGASPAPAAPAGDLADRLPHGLRAAIPPSVRRGLRKAVGKTRS
;
A
#
# COMPACT_ATOMS: atom_id res chain seq x y z
N MET A 1 22.26 29.69 -17.82
CA MET A 1 21.84 30.15 -16.49
C MET A 1 22.48 29.23 -15.48
N ASP A 2 23.04 29.78 -14.41
CA ASP A 2 23.56 28.97 -13.31
C ASP A 2 22.39 28.19 -12.69
N PRO A 3 22.44 26.84 -12.61
CA PRO A 3 21.41 26.04 -11.94
C PRO A 3 21.20 26.40 -10.47
N SER A 4 22.10 27.19 -9.87
CA SER A 4 21.98 27.75 -8.52
C SER A 4 21.03 28.95 -8.41
N ALA A 5 20.47 29.44 -9.53
CA ALA A 5 19.73 30.71 -9.57
C ALA A 5 18.21 30.62 -9.28
N VAL A 6 17.64 29.42 -9.12
CA VAL A 6 16.21 29.27 -8.76
C VAL A 6 16.11 29.00 -7.27
N ASP A 7 15.37 29.86 -6.55
CA ASP A 7 15.08 29.64 -5.14
C ASP A 7 14.18 28.40 -5.00
N PRO A 8 14.55 27.39 -4.18
CA PRO A 8 13.71 26.20 -3.98
C PRO A 8 12.28 26.50 -3.50
N THR A 9 12.05 27.69 -2.92
CA THR A 9 10.72 28.16 -2.53
C THR A 9 9.82 28.52 -3.72
N ASP A 10 10.40 28.75 -4.90
CA ASP A 10 9.68 29.06 -6.15
C ASP A 10 9.33 27.81 -6.96
N TYR A 11 9.80 26.63 -6.56
CA TYR A 11 9.45 25.40 -7.29
C TYR A 11 7.94 25.12 -7.23
N PRO A 12 7.34 24.61 -8.32
CA PRO A 12 5.92 24.27 -8.35
C PRO A 12 5.61 23.15 -7.35
N ARG A 13 4.45 23.25 -6.69
CA ARG A 13 4.04 22.22 -5.72
C ARG A 13 3.88 20.87 -6.41
N LYS A 14 4.64 19.86 -5.96
CA LYS A 14 4.57 18.48 -6.45
C LYS A 14 4.54 17.50 -5.29
N VAL A 15 3.83 16.39 -5.49
CA VAL A 15 3.87 15.24 -4.58
C VAL A 15 4.24 14.00 -5.36
N LEU A 16 5.41 13.48 -5.07
CA LEU A 16 5.87 12.21 -5.59
C LEU A 16 5.31 11.06 -4.74
N PHE A 17 4.48 10.24 -5.38
CA PHE A 17 3.98 9.00 -4.83
C PHE A 17 4.87 7.85 -5.29
N VAL A 18 5.61 7.25 -4.36
CA VAL A 18 6.47 6.10 -4.64
C VAL A 18 5.69 4.82 -4.35
N ALA A 19 5.25 4.14 -5.41
CA ALA A 19 4.41 2.95 -5.35
C ALA A 19 5.15 1.72 -5.90
N GLY A 20 4.55 0.54 -5.72
CA GLY A 20 5.07 -0.72 -6.22
C GLY A 20 4.72 -1.88 -5.29
N ALA A 21 4.97 -3.11 -5.74
CA ALA A 21 4.80 -4.27 -4.88
C ALA A 21 5.74 -4.17 -3.66
N GLY A 22 5.28 -4.55 -2.47
CA GLY A 22 6.18 -4.61 -1.31
C GLY A 22 7.45 -5.43 -1.62
N ARG A 23 8.63 -4.91 -1.23
CA ARG A 23 9.98 -5.43 -1.55
C ARG A 23 10.51 -5.16 -2.97
N SER A 24 9.85 -4.28 -3.74
CA SER A 24 10.30 -3.85 -5.09
C SER A 24 11.38 -2.76 -5.10
N GLY A 25 11.80 -2.23 -3.95
CA GLY A 25 12.78 -1.14 -3.88
C GLY A 25 12.21 0.26 -3.66
N THR A 26 10.93 0.36 -3.28
CA THR A 26 10.27 1.64 -2.96
C THR A 26 10.98 2.43 -1.86
N SER A 27 11.54 1.79 -0.84
CA SER A 27 12.34 2.47 0.18
C SER A 27 13.63 3.08 -0.37
N THR A 28 14.31 2.38 -1.30
CA THR A 28 15.52 2.91 -1.95
C THR A 28 15.20 4.14 -2.78
N MET A 29 14.10 4.09 -3.55
CA MET A 29 13.65 5.24 -4.34
C MET A 29 13.25 6.42 -3.44
N ALA A 30 12.41 6.20 -2.42
CA ALA A 30 12.00 7.26 -1.50
C ALA A 30 13.18 7.90 -0.76
N GLY A 31 14.14 7.09 -0.28
CA GLY A 31 15.35 7.58 0.37
C GLY A 31 16.26 8.38 -0.57
N LEU A 32 16.41 7.96 -1.83
CA LEU A 32 17.13 8.74 -2.84
C LEU A 32 16.45 10.09 -3.11
N MET A 33 15.13 10.11 -3.24
CA MET A 33 14.38 11.36 -3.44
C MET A 33 14.55 12.31 -2.24
N GLN A 34 14.55 11.78 -1.03
CA GLN A 34 14.83 12.54 0.19
C GLN A 34 16.25 13.13 0.18
N ILE A 35 17.25 12.31 -0.14
CA ILE A 35 18.65 12.75 -0.25
C ILE A 35 18.80 13.86 -1.31
N LEU A 36 18.10 13.73 -2.43
CA LEU A 36 18.11 14.70 -3.52
C LEU A 36 17.30 15.97 -3.22
N GLY A 37 16.59 16.03 -2.08
CA GLY A 37 16.04 17.27 -1.53
C GLY A 37 14.52 17.31 -1.44
N LEU A 38 13.80 16.27 -1.89
CA LEU A 38 12.37 16.18 -1.65
C LEU A 38 12.11 16.01 -0.14
N HIS A 39 11.03 16.59 0.35
CA HIS A 39 10.65 16.47 1.75
C HIS A 39 9.80 15.21 1.98
N VAL A 40 10.28 14.31 2.84
CA VAL A 40 9.45 13.25 3.43
C VAL A 40 8.66 13.86 4.59
N PRO A 41 7.31 13.87 4.54
CA PRO A 41 6.48 14.35 5.64
C PRO A 41 6.79 13.68 6.98
N GLN A 42 6.97 14.50 8.02
CA GLN A 42 7.39 14.06 9.36
C GLN A 42 6.21 13.86 10.33
N PRO A 43 6.37 13.02 11.37
CA PRO A 43 7.53 12.16 11.64
C PRO A 43 7.57 10.92 10.73
N GLU A 44 8.78 10.43 10.45
CA GLU A 44 8.99 9.15 9.76
C GLU A 44 8.87 7.94 10.70
N VAL A 45 8.52 6.79 10.13
CA VAL A 45 8.65 5.50 10.80
C VAL A 45 10.12 5.21 11.11
N ALA A 46 10.41 4.89 12.37
CA ALA A 46 11.75 4.56 12.81
C ALA A 46 12.34 3.36 12.05
N ALA A 47 13.63 3.43 11.72
CA ALA A 47 14.36 2.32 11.16
C ALA A 47 14.39 1.12 12.13
N ASP A 48 14.41 -0.10 11.59
CA ASP A 48 14.55 -1.33 12.35
C ASP A 48 15.54 -2.30 11.68
N GLU A 49 15.72 -3.49 12.25
CA GLU A 49 16.63 -4.52 11.73
C GLU A 49 16.31 -4.96 10.30
N THR A 50 15.06 -4.78 9.85
CA THR A 50 14.59 -5.20 8.53
C THR A 50 14.88 -4.15 7.45
N ASN A 51 15.08 -2.90 7.86
CA ASN A 51 15.51 -1.80 7.01
C ASN A 51 16.31 -0.74 7.80
N PRO A 52 17.60 -0.98 8.07
CA PRO A 52 18.42 -0.14 8.94
C PRO A 52 18.72 1.25 8.36
N LYS A 53 18.52 1.44 7.04
CA LYS A 53 18.69 2.74 6.36
C LYS A 53 17.45 3.64 6.48
N GLY A 54 16.41 3.20 7.20
CA GLY A 54 15.15 3.91 7.32
C GLY A 54 14.17 3.55 6.21
N PHE A 55 12.89 3.72 6.50
CA PHE A 55 11.83 3.38 5.56
C PHE A 55 11.51 4.53 4.60
N GLY A 56 11.73 5.80 4.96
CA GLY A 56 11.23 6.91 4.14
C GLY A 56 9.70 6.94 4.10
N GLU A 57 9.06 6.53 5.20
CA GLU A 57 7.60 6.40 5.33
C GLU A 57 7.09 7.41 6.33
N PRO A 58 6.19 8.34 5.95
CA PRO A 58 5.48 9.17 6.91
C PRO A 58 4.64 8.31 7.84
N ALA A 59 4.87 8.40 9.15
CA ALA A 59 4.17 7.57 10.14
C ALA A 59 2.64 7.74 10.08
N TRP A 60 2.19 8.96 9.80
CA TRP A 60 0.77 9.26 9.60
C TRP A 60 0.18 8.49 8.41
N ALA A 61 0.88 8.43 7.27
CA ALA A 61 0.40 7.71 6.09
C ALA A 61 0.27 6.21 6.37
N VAL A 62 1.22 5.63 7.10
CA VAL A 62 1.18 4.22 7.52
C VAL A 62 -0.02 3.94 8.43
N GLU A 63 -0.23 4.76 9.47
CA GLU A 63 -1.37 4.61 10.39
C GLU A 63 -2.71 4.80 9.66
N HIS A 64 -2.78 5.80 8.79
CA HIS A 64 -3.95 6.11 8.01
C HIS A 64 -4.32 4.94 7.09
N HIS A 65 -3.37 4.41 6.31
CA HIS A 65 -3.62 3.26 5.45
C HIS A 65 -3.96 1.98 6.22
N ASP A 66 -3.30 1.71 7.34
CA ASP A 66 -3.62 0.55 8.18
C ASP A 66 -5.07 0.62 8.69
N ARG A 67 -5.53 1.81 9.10
CA ARG A 67 -6.94 2.00 9.50
C ARG A 67 -7.88 1.78 8.32
N LEU A 68 -7.61 2.38 7.16
CA LEU A 68 -8.48 2.29 5.99
C LEU A 68 -8.57 0.85 5.45
N LEU A 69 -7.46 0.11 5.41
CA LEU A 69 -7.44 -1.29 4.99
C LEU A 69 -8.24 -2.18 5.94
N LYS A 70 -8.09 -1.99 7.27
CA LYS A 70 -8.88 -2.72 8.27
C LYS A 70 -10.38 -2.47 8.10
N GLU A 71 -10.75 -1.22 7.82
CA GLU A 71 -12.15 -0.87 7.58
C GLU A 71 -12.69 -1.47 6.27
N ALA A 72 -11.88 -1.48 5.20
CA ALA A 72 -12.23 -2.10 3.93
C ALA A 72 -12.22 -3.64 3.98
N GLY A 73 -11.69 -4.25 5.04
CA GLY A 73 -11.49 -5.70 5.11
C GLY A 73 -10.48 -6.21 4.08
N VAL A 74 -9.48 -5.39 3.74
CA VAL A 74 -8.47 -5.68 2.72
C VAL A 74 -7.10 -5.89 3.39
N GLN A 75 -6.36 -6.88 2.92
CA GLN A 75 -5.00 -7.15 3.41
C GLN A 75 -3.95 -6.48 2.52
N VAL A 76 -2.75 -6.23 3.05
CA VAL A 76 -1.67 -5.58 2.27
C VAL A 76 -1.31 -6.40 1.02
N SER A 77 -1.26 -7.73 1.14
CA SER A 77 -1.02 -8.66 0.02
C SER A 77 -2.31 -9.34 -0.44
N ASP A 78 -3.40 -8.59 -0.57
CA ASP A 78 -4.65 -9.13 -1.08
C ASP A 78 -4.56 -9.50 -2.56
N SER A 79 -5.03 -10.70 -2.89
CA SER A 79 -5.09 -11.20 -4.27
C SER A 79 -6.47 -10.98 -4.90
N ARG A 80 -7.48 -10.56 -4.13
CA ARG A 80 -8.82 -10.31 -4.67
C ARG A 80 -8.79 -9.09 -5.59
N PRO A 81 -9.23 -9.19 -6.86
CA PRO A 81 -9.45 -8.02 -7.70
C PRO A 81 -10.44 -7.03 -7.07
N ASP A 82 -11.54 -7.53 -6.48
CA ASP A 82 -12.57 -6.70 -5.83
C ASP A 82 -12.09 -5.94 -4.58
N ALA A 83 -10.92 -6.28 -4.01
CA ALA A 83 -10.33 -5.48 -2.93
C ALA A 83 -10.07 -4.02 -3.35
N TRP A 84 -9.83 -3.78 -4.64
CA TRP A 84 -9.67 -2.44 -5.21
C TRP A 84 -10.98 -1.64 -5.20
N PHE A 85 -12.11 -2.32 -5.40
CA PHE A 85 -13.42 -1.71 -5.26
C PHE A 85 -13.69 -1.31 -3.79
N GLU A 86 -13.39 -2.19 -2.83
CA GLU A 86 -13.60 -1.90 -1.41
C GLU A 86 -12.73 -0.73 -0.89
N THR A 87 -11.45 -0.69 -1.28
CA THR A 87 -10.56 0.43 -0.95
C THR A 87 -10.96 1.72 -1.67
N GLY A 88 -11.46 1.63 -2.90
CA GLY A 88 -12.06 2.76 -3.63
C GLY A 88 -13.28 3.35 -2.92
N ARG A 89 -14.17 2.51 -2.37
CA ARG A 89 -15.33 2.97 -1.58
C ARG A 89 -14.92 3.74 -0.33
N VAL A 90 -13.82 3.35 0.31
CA VAL A 90 -13.27 4.10 1.44
C VAL A 90 -12.63 5.42 0.98
N SER A 91 -11.87 5.38 -0.11
CA SER A 91 -11.16 6.54 -0.70
C SER A 91 -12.09 7.66 -1.21
N THR A 92 -13.33 7.34 -1.55
CA THR A 92 -14.31 8.31 -2.08
C THR A 92 -15.02 9.12 -0.99
N ARG A 93 -14.85 8.76 0.29
CA ARG A 93 -15.52 9.43 1.40
C ARG A 93 -14.91 10.80 1.64
N GLU A 94 -15.77 11.81 1.73
CA GLU A 94 -15.33 13.20 1.83
C GLU A 94 -14.47 13.47 3.07
N LYS A 95 -14.80 12.85 4.21
CA LYS A 95 -13.99 12.94 5.44
C LYS A 95 -12.54 12.53 5.19
N GLU A 96 -12.32 11.42 4.47
CA GLU A 96 -10.97 10.91 4.23
C GLU A 96 -10.23 11.82 3.26
N ARG A 97 -10.89 12.30 2.20
CA ARG A 97 -10.30 13.27 1.26
C ARG A 97 -9.89 14.58 1.91
N ILE A 98 -10.72 15.13 2.80
CA ILE A 98 -10.40 16.34 3.58
C ILE A 98 -9.22 16.05 4.50
N THR A 99 -9.29 14.96 5.27
CA THR A 99 -8.27 14.61 6.26
C THR A 99 -6.89 14.40 5.61
N THR A 100 -6.83 13.72 4.45
CA THR A 100 -5.58 13.55 3.70
C THR A 100 -5.08 14.85 3.08
N ALA A 101 -5.96 15.70 2.55
CA ALA A 101 -5.57 16.99 1.97
C ALA A 101 -5.06 17.97 3.03
N GLU A 102 -5.73 18.09 4.18
CA GLU A 102 -5.31 18.96 5.30
C GLU A 102 -3.96 18.51 5.87
N TRP A 103 -3.77 17.20 6.02
CA TRP A 103 -2.47 16.66 6.44
C TRP A 103 -1.38 17.00 5.43
N LEU A 104 -1.63 16.77 4.14
CA LEU A 104 -0.68 17.06 3.07
C LEU A 104 -0.35 18.56 2.96
N GLU A 105 -1.35 19.44 3.07
CA GLU A 105 -1.17 20.90 3.03
C GLU A 105 -0.19 21.39 4.08
N SER A 106 -0.25 20.83 5.29
CA SER A 106 0.61 21.24 6.40
C SER A 106 2.11 21.07 6.12
N HIS A 107 2.48 20.18 5.20
CA HIS A 107 3.87 19.92 4.83
C HIS A 107 4.40 20.85 3.73
N PHE A 108 3.52 21.53 2.98
CA PHE A 108 3.96 22.52 1.98
C PHE A 108 4.52 23.81 2.59
N ALA A 109 4.38 24.00 3.91
CA ALA A 109 5.11 25.05 4.62
C ALA A 109 6.62 24.77 4.75
N VAL A 110 7.04 23.51 4.53
CA VAL A 110 8.44 23.06 4.66
C VAL A 110 9.12 22.93 3.30
N SER A 111 8.42 22.37 2.30
CA SER A 111 8.95 22.21 0.95
C SER A 111 7.83 22.18 -0.08
N SER A 112 8.11 22.70 -1.26
CA SER A 112 7.27 22.64 -2.46
C SER A 112 7.21 21.24 -3.09
N GLU A 113 8.22 20.40 -2.89
CA GLU A 113 8.24 19.04 -3.43
C GLU A 113 8.28 18.00 -2.31
N LEU A 114 7.19 17.25 -2.20
CA LEU A 114 6.99 16.22 -1.19
C LEU A 114 7.19 14.82 -1.79
N VAL A 115 7.61 13.88 -0.96
CA VAL A 115 7.61 12.44 -1.30
C VAL A 115 6.80 11.66 -0.27
N VAL A 116 5.82 10.90 -0.74
CA VAL A 116 4.98 10.04 0.08
C VAL A 116 5.18 8.59 -0.35
N LYS A 117 5.56 7.75 0.61
CA LYS A 117 5.71 6.31 0.42
C LYS A 117 5.09 5.55 1.59
N ASP A 118 4.40 4.47 1.26
CA ASP A 118 4.02 3.40 2.19
C ASP A 118 3.77 2.13 1.35
N PRO A 119 4.09 0.92 1.83
CA PRO A 119 3.85 -0.33 1.09
C PRO A 119 2.40 -0.59 0.66
N ARG A 120 1.42 0.14 1.22
CA ARG A 120 -0.02 0.04 0.92
C ARG A 120 -0.51 1.22 0.07
N LEU A 121 0.35 2.19 -0.25
CA LEU A 121 0.01 3.42 -0.97
C LEU A 121 -0.79 3.14 -2.26
N ALA A 122 -0.43 2.08 -2.97
CA ALA A 122 -1.09 1.62 -4.19
C ALA A 122 -2.62 1.52 -4.05
N TRP A 123 -3.12 1.01 -2.92
CA TRP A 123 -4.56 0.85 -2.65
C TRP A 123 -5.33 2.17 -2.55
N PHE A 124 -4.62 3.27 -2.31
CA PHE A 124 -5.21 4.58 -2.02
C PHE A 124 -4.74 5.68 -2.98
N LEU A 125 -4.14 5.33 -4.12
CA LEU A 125 -3.61 6.32 -5.08
C LEU A 125 -4.66 7.34 -5.53
N SER A 126 -5.93 6.93 -5.67
CA SER A 126 -7.02 7.85 -6.01
C SER A 126 -7.31 8.86 -4.90
N LEU A 127 -7.25 8.47 -3.62
CA LEU A 127 -7.36 9.36 -2.47
C LEU A 127 -6.22 10.39 -2.47
N TRP A 128 -4.99 9.93 -2.69
CA TRP A 128 -3.79 10.77 -2.71
C TRP A 128 -3.75 11.74 -3.89
N ARG A 129 -4.18 11.30 -5.07
CA ARG A 129 -4.33 12.17 -6.24
C ARG A 129 -5.29 13.32 -5.93
N VAL A 130 -6.45 13.01 -5.35
CA VAL A 130 -7.43 14.02 -4.94
C VAL A 130 -6.85 14.97 -3.88
N ALA A 131 -6.12 14.45 -2.90
CA ALA A 131 -5.48 15.27 -1.88
C ALA A 131 -4.47 16.25 -2.48
N ALA A 132 -3.58 15.79 -3.36
CA ALA A 132 -2.59 16.65 -4.03
C ALA A 132 -3.26 17.77 -4.85
N VAL A 133 -4.29 17.44 -5.63
CA VAL A 133 -5.03 18.43 -6.43
C VAL A 133 -5.70 19.47 -5.52
N ARG A 134 -6.28 19.05 -4.38
CA ARG A 134 -6.91 19.98 -3.40
C ARG A 134 -5.92 20.94 -2.75
N THR A 135 -4.64 20.56 -2.64
CA THR A 135 -3.57 21.41 -2.11
C THR A 135 -2.86 22.24 -3.18
N GLY A 136 -3.39 22.26 -4.41
CA GLY A 136 -2.78 22.95 -5.56
C GLY A 136 -1.46 22.30 -6.02
N ALA A 137 -1.20 21.05 -5.64
CA ALA A 137 0.00 20.32 -6.00
C ALA A 137 -0.27 19.37 -7.18
N THR A 138 0.76 19.17 -8.00
CA THR A 138 0.71 18.20 -9.10
C THR A 138 1.07 16.81 -8.57
N PRO A 139 0.18 15.79 -8.67
CA PRO A 139 0.51 14.43 -8.30
C PRO A 139 1.40 13.78 -9.36
N VAL A 140 2.54 13.22 -8.95
CA VAL A 140 3.44 12.47 -9.84
C VAL A 140 3.79 11.12 -9.24
N PHE A 141 4.07 10.12 -10.08
CA PHE A 141 4.15 8.72 -9.63
C PHE A 141 5.46 8.06 -10.07
N ALA A 142 6.15 7.40 -9.14
CA ALA A 142 7.23 6.47 -9.44
C ALA A 142 6.82 5.06 -9.02
N THR A 143 6.63 4.18 -9.99
CA THR A 143 6.27 2.77 -9.74
C THR A 143 7.51 1.90 -9.84
N MET A 144 7.90 1.29 -8.72
CA MET A 144 9.05 0.40 -8.64
C MET A 144 8.71 -1.00 -9.16
N LEU A 145 9.53 -1.48 -10.10
CA LEU A 145 9.45 -2.79 -10.72
C LEU A 145 10.60 -3.67 -10.26
N ARG A 146 10.25 -4.89 -9.84
CA ARG A 146 11.22 -5.93 -9.49
C ARG A 146 10.68 -7.28 -9.96
N PRO A 147 11.54 -8.18 -10.46
CA PRO A 147 11.07 -9.47 -10.97
C PRO A 147 10.18 -10.19 -9.96
N PRO A 148 9.07 -10.79 -10.40
CA PRO A 148 8.09 -11.42 -9.51
C PRO A 148 8.72 -12.51 -8.64
N ALA A 149 9.64 -13.32 -9.21
CA ALA A 149 10.39 -14.33 -8.48
C ALA A 149 11.17 -13.76 -7.29
N GLU A 150 11.87 -12.64 -7.49
CA GLU A 150 12.62 -11.99 -6.41
C GLU A 150 11.70 -11.42 -5.31
N VAL A 151 10.57 -10.85 -5.71
CA VAL A 151 9.59 -10.30 -4.76
C VAL A 151 8.95 -11.42 -3.95
N VAL A 152 8.50 -12.49 -4.59
CA VAL A 152 7.89 -13.65 -3.94
C VAL A 152 8.89 -14.33 -3.01
N GLY A 153 10.10 -14.63 -3.49
CA GLY A 153 11.17 -15.22 -2.68
C GLY A 153 11.53 -14.36 -1.47
N SER A 154 11.66 -13.03 -1.66
CA SER A 154 11.91 -12.12 -0.54
C SER A 154 10.77 -12.12 0.48
N LYS A 155 9.51 -12.17 0.03
CA LYS A 155 8.35 -12.23 0.93
C LYS A 155 8.26 -13.56 1.67
N GLN A 156 8.62 -14.69 1.03
CA GLN A 156 8.62 -16.01 1.68
C GLN A 156 9.61 -16.06 2.84
N THR A 157 10.84 -15.56 2.65
CA THR A 157 11.85 -15.48 3.71
C THR A 157 11.36 -14.63 4.87
N TYR A 158 10.74 -13.48 4.59
CA TYR A 158 10.28 -12.55 5.62
C TYR A 158 9.05 -13.07 6.39
N TYR A 159 8.03 -13.55 5.69
CA TYR A 159 6.77 -14.02 6.28
C TYR A 159 6.78 -15.51 6.64
N LYS A 160 7.95 -16.16 6.60
CA LYS A 160 8.15 -17.59 6.89
C LYS A 160 7.20 -18.49 6.10
N ASN A 161 7.04 -18.19 4.81
CA ASN A 161 6.25 -18.93 3.82
C ASN A 161 4.78 -19.26 4.21
N ARG A 162 4.14 -18.45 5.08
CA ARG A 162 2.76 -18.75 5.54
C ARG A 162 1.70 -18.70 4.43
N LEU A 163 1.97 -17.98 3.34
CA LEU A 163 0.98 -17.70 2.29
C LEU A 163 1.19 -18.54 1.01
N GLY A 164 2.38 -19.11 0.80
CA GLY A 164 2.73 -19.87 -0.42
C GLY A 164 3.00 -19.02 -1.66
N SER A 165 3.77 -19.56 -2.61
CA SER A 165 4.21 -18.84 -3.82
C SER A 165 3.06 -18.35 -4.69
N ALA A 166 2.02 -19.18 -4.87
CA ALA A 166 0.88 -18.85 -5.72
C ALA A 166 0.11 -17.62 -5.23
N HIS A 167 -0.20 -17.55 -3.93
CA HIS A 167 -0.85 -16.37 -3.36
C HIS A 167 0.02 -15.12 -3.49
N LEU A 168 1.32 -15.23 -3.23
CA LEU A 168 2.23 -14.08 -3.30
C LEU A 168 2.40 -13.57 -4.74
N ALA A 169 2.45 -14.46 -5.73
CA ALA A 169 2.47 -14.11 -7.16
C ALA A 169 1.15 -13.48 -7.60
N ALA A 170 0.01 -14.05 -7.17
CA ALA A 170 -1.32 -13.51 -7.43
C ALA A 170 -1.48 -12.09 -6.82
N SER A 171 -1.03 -11.89 -5.58
CA SER A 171 -1.00 -10.56 -4.95
C SER A 171 -0.10 -9.58 -5.70
N TRP A 172 1.05 -10.02 -6.20
CA TRP A 172 1.95 -9.19 -7.01
C TRP A 172 1.28 -8.73 -8.31
N LEU A 173 0.62 -9.67 -9.01
CA LEU A 173 -0.16 -9.40 -10.22
C LEU A 173 -1.27 -8.38 -9.95
N ASN A 174 -2.12 -8.69 -8.96
CA ASN A 174 -3.24 -7.84 -8.57
C ASN A 174 -2.76 -6.42 -8.23
N MET A 175 -1.66 -6.32 -7.49
CA MET A 175 -1.10 -5.04 -7.07
C MET A 175 -0.61 -4.21 -8.26
N LEU A 176 0.25 -4.77 -9.11
CA LEU A 176 0.91 -3.99 -10.16
C LEU A 176 -0.01 -3.64 -11.33
N LEU A 177 -0.92 -4.55 -11.73
CA LEU A 177 -1.89 -4.25 -12.80
C LEU A 177 -2.81 -3.09 -12.43
N HIS A 178 -3.27 -3.05 -11.18
CA HIS A 178 -4.11 -1.96 -10.71
C HIS A 178 -3.32 -0.69 -10.36
N THR A 179 -2.09 -0.82 -9.83
CA THR A 179 -1.20 0.34 -9.64
C THR A 179 -0.93 1.03 -10.97
N GLU A 180 -0.61 0.25 -12.00
CA GLU A 180 -0.40 0.77 -13.34
C GLU A 180 -1.65 1.52 -13.81
N ARG A 181 -2.84 0.89 -13.78
CA ARG A 181 -4.07 1.56 -14.21
C ARG A 181 -4.38 2.82 -13.40
N ALA A 182 -4.18 2.82 -12.09
CA ALA A 182 -4.48 3.95 -11.20
C ALA A 182 -3.52 5.15 -11.38
N THR A 183 -2.33 4.91 -11.93
CA THR A 183 -1.33 5.96 -12.20
C THR A 183 -1.48 6.58 -13.58
N ARG A 184 -2.23 5.98 -14.51
CA ARG A 184 -2.52 6.58 -15.83
C ARG A 184 -3.12 7.97 -15.67
N ALA A 185 -2.83 8.86 -16.62
CA ALA A 185 -3.55 10.12 -16.73
C ALA A 185 -5.04 9.85 -16.99
N SER A 186 -5.92 10.66 -16.40
CA SER A 186 -7.38 10.53 -16.57
C SER A 186 -7.76 10.71 -18.04
N ALA A 187 -8.45 9.76 -18.67
CA ALA A 187 -8.93 9.94 -20.06
C ALA A 187 -9.93 11.11 -20.21
N GLU A 188 -10.66 11.47 -19.15
CA GLU A 188 -11.51 12.67 -19.09
C GLU A 188 -10.72 13.99 -19.20
N ALA A 189 -9.40 13.92 -19.01
CA ALA A 189 -8.49 15.04 -19.21
C ALA A 189 -8.10 15.25 -20.69
N GLY A 190 -8.47 14.33 -21.59
CA GLY A 190 -8.15 14.39 -23.01
C GLY A 190 -9.17 15.12 -23.90
N ALA A 191 -10.20 15.75 -23.31
CA ALA A 191 -11.20 16.53 -24.06
C ALA A 191 -10.92 18.06 -24.06
N ALA A 192 -9.74 18.50 -23.61
CA ALA A 192 -9.37 19.91 -23.60
C ALA A 192 -7.93 20.13 -24.12
N GLY A 193 -7.80 20.33 -25.44
CA GLY A 193 -6.68 21.05 -26.04
C GLY A 193 -5.31 20.35 -26.01
N ALA A 194 -4.37 20.91 -26.77
CA ALA A 194 -3.03 20.37 -27.03
C ALA A 194 -2.04 20.47 -25.85
N ASP A 195 -2.52 20.70 -24.62
CA ASP A 195 -1.71 21.04 -23.44
C ASP A 195 -1.89 20.00 -22.32
N GLY A 196 -1.36 18.78 -22.52
CA GLY A 196 -1.13 17.79 -21.46
C GLY A 196 -2.35 17.31 -20.66
N PRO A 197 -2.14 16.47 -19.62
CA PRO A 197 -3.20 16.09 -18.70
C PRO A 197 -3.72 17.30 -17.92
N VAL A 198 -5.04 17.43 -17.77
CA VAL A 198 -5.74 18.45 -16.97
C VAL A 198 -5.25 18.54 -15.51
N ASP A 199 -4.73 17.46 -14.93
CA ASP A 199 -4.12 17.47 -13.58
C ASP A 199 -2.59 17.63 -13.59
N GLY A 200 -1.98 17.77 -14.77
CA GLY A 200 -0.53 17.87 -14.96
C GLY A 200 0.25 16.62 -14.52
N SER A 201 -0.44 15.50 -14.25
CA SER A 201 0.20 14.33 -13.65
C SER A 201 1.15 13.63 -14.62
N ALA A 202 2.26 13.14 -14.06
CA ALA A 202 3.28 12.39 -14.78
C ALA A 202 3.61 11.10 -14.01
N ARG A 203 4.07 10.08 -14.73
CA ARG A 203 4.47 8.80 -14.12
C ARG A 203 5.74 8.26 -14.75
N VAL A 204 6.49 7.48 -13.97
CA VAL A 204 7.64 6.70 -14.43
C VAL A 204 7.61 5.32 -13.80
N PHE A 205 8.06 4.32 -14.55
CA PHE A 205 8.29 2.97 -14.06
C PHE A 205 9.79 2.75 -13.96
N VAL A 206 10.25 2.27 -12.80
CA VAL A 206 11.68 2.15 -12.51
C VAL A 206 12.00 0.72 -12.16
N ARG A 207 12.85 0.07 -12.96
CA ARG A 207 13.37 -1.24 -12.60
C ARG A 207 14.37 -1.10 -11.46
N TYR A 208 14.21 -1.93 -10.44
CA TYR A 208 15.12 -1.95 -9.30
C TYR A 208 16.56 -2.28 -9.72
N GLY A 209 16.73 -3.13 -10.74
CA GLY A 209 18.04 -3.42 -11.34
C GLY A 209 18.70 -2.16 -11.88
N ASP A 210 18.01 -1.44 -12.77
CA ASP A 210 18.51 -0.19 -13.37
C ASP A 210 18.86 0.86 -12.31
N LEU A 211 18.04 0.97 -11.25
CA LEU A 211 18.32 1.87 -10.12
C LEU A 211 19.59 1.48 -9.34
N LEU A 212 19.86 0.18 -9.16
CA LEU A 212 21.10 -0.27 -8.49
C LEU A 212 22.33 -0.15 -9.38
N ASP A 213 22.16 -0.38 -10.69
CA ASP A 213 23.23 -0.36 -11.67
C ASP A 213 23.72 1.08 -11.93
N ASP A 214 22.82 2.06 -12.08
CA ASP A 214 23.12 3.50 -12.19
C ASP A 214 21.98 4.35 -11.61
N TRP A 215 22.03 4.55 -10.29
CA TRP A 215 21.01 5.31 -9.58
C TRP A 215 20.95 6.78 -10.04
N THR A 216 22.11 7.36 -10.38
CA THR A 216 22.23 8.76 -10.83
C THR A 216 21.44 8.99 -12.11
N ARG A 217 21.65 8.16 -13.14
CA ARG A 217 20.92 8.25 -14.40
C ARG A 217 19.43 8.00 -14.20
N THR A 218 19.10 6.98 -13.40
CA THR A 218 17.71 6.60 -13.14
C THR A 218 16.94 7.70 -12.42
N CYS A 219 17.52 8.30 -11.38
CA CYS A 219 16.91 9.41 -10.65
C CYS A 219 16.83 10.66 -11.52
N MET A 220 17.86 10.97 -12.33
CA MET A 220 17.81 12.12 -13.24
C MET A 220 16.68 11.97 -14.27
N HIS A 221 16.55 10.80 -14.90
CA HIS A 221 15.45 10.51 -15.83
C HIS A 221 14.07 10.66 -15.16
N ALA A 222 13.92 10.16 -13.93
CA ALA A 222 12.71 10.37 -13.15
C ALA A 222 12.47 11.86 -12.85
N GLY A 223 13.52 12.60 -12.50
CA GLY A 223 13.45 14.04 -12.26
C GLY A 223 12.99 14.83 -13.48
N GLU A 224 13.53 14.52 -14.66
CA GLU A 224 13.12 15.14 -15.93
C GLU A 224 11.67 14.80 -16.29
N THR A 225 11.32 13.52 -16.23
CA THR A 225 9.98 13.02 -16.62
C THR A 225 8.89 13.56 -15.70
N LEU A 226 9.15 13.63 -14.39
CA LEU A 226 8.19 14.08 -13.40
C LEU A 226 8.28 15.59 -13.11
N GLY A 227 9.29 16.27 -13.67
CA GLY A 227 9.57 17.69 -13.45
C GLY A 227 10.00 18.03 -12.02
N LEU A 228 10.75 17.15 -11.35
CA LEU A 228 11.18 17.31 -9.96
C LEU A 228 12.40 18.24 -9.87
N GLN A 229 12.19 19.48 -9.45
CA GLN A 229 13.22 20.53 -9.49
C GLN A 229 14.39 20.21 -8.54
N HIS A 230 14.14 19.69 -7.34
CA HIS A 230 15.21 19.30 -6.42
C HIS A 230 16.16 18.24 -7.01
N VAL A 231 15.63 17.33 -7.84
CA VAL A 231 16.45 16.31 -8.52
C VAL A 231 17.27 16.95 -9.65
N LEU A 232 16.65 17.81 -10.46
CA LEU A 232 17.32 18.50 -11.57
C LEU A 232 18.44 19.45 -11.10
N HIS A 233 18.28 20.01 -9.90
CA HIS A 233 19.21 20.95 -9.27
C HIS A 233 19.99 20.31 -8.11
N ALA A 234 20.14 18.99 -8.10
CA ALA A 234 20.82 18.27 -7.03
C ALA A 234 22.29 18.72 -6.88
N ARG A 235 22.69 19.01 -5.64
CA ARG A 235 24.04 19.48 -5.31
C ARG A 235 25.02 18.30 -5.24
N SER A 236 26.31 18.57 -5.48
CA SER A 236 27.37 17.56 -5.43
C SER A 236 27.45 16.80 -4.09
N GLU A 237 27.09 17.45 -2.98
CA GLU A 237 27.00 16.81 -1.66
C GLU A 237 25.90 15.75 -1.61
N GLN A 238 24.72 16.06 -2.17
CA GLN A 238 23.59 15.12 -2.23
C GLN A 238 23.92 13.93 -3.14
N ILE A 239 24.63 14.17 -4.25
CA ILE A 239 25.11 13.09 -5.11
C ILE A 239 26.08 12.17 -4.35
N ARG A 240 26.99 12.74 -3.56
CA ARG A 240 27.90 11.96 -2.72
C ARG A 240 27.15 11.14 -1.67
N ASP A 241 26.11 11.70 -1.08
CA ASP A 241 25.26 11.01 -0.10
C ASP A 241 24.49 9.86 -0.74
N GLY A 242 23.97 10.05 -1.96
CA GLY A 242 23.37 9.00 -2.77
C GLY A 242 24.32 7.83 -3.03
N HIS A 243 25.58 8.10 -3.40
CA HIS A 243 26.60 7.04 -3.58
C HIS A 243 26.88 6.25 -2.30
N ARG A 244 26.79 6.87 -1.11
CA ARG A 244 26.93 6.17 0.17
C ARG A 244 25.68 5.38 0.54
N PHE A 245 24.52 5.86 0.10
CA PHE A 245 23.22 5.26 0.40
C PHE A 245 22.93 4.02 -0.44
N VAL A 246 23.20 4.05 -1.75
CA VAL A 246 22.91 2.92 -2.64
C VAL A 246 23.96 1.82 -2.46
N ASP A 247 23.50 0.60 -2.22
CA ASP A 247 24.35 -0.59 -2.15
C ASP A 247 24.07 -1.49 -3.35
N PRO A 248 24.94 -1.47 -4.39
CA PRO A 248 24.78 -2.29 -5.58
C PRO A 248 24.78 -3.80 -5.29
N SER A 249 25.34 -4.22 -4.14
CA SER A 249 25.41 -5.64 -3.77
C SER A 249 24.06 -6.22 -3.33
N LEU A 250 22.99 -5.42 -3.26
CA LEU A 250 21.65 -5.88 -2.85
C LEU A 250 20.91 -6.71 -3.93
N ARG A 251 21.51 -6.89 -5.11
CA ARG A 251 21.02 -7.80 -6.17
C ARG A 251 21.41 -9.25 -5.85
N ARG A 252 20.79 -9.85 -4.83
CA ARG A 252 21.19 -11.18 -4.29
C ARG A 252 20.22 -12.33 -4.55
N VAL A 253 19.12 -12.11 -5.27
CA VAL A 253 18.13 -13.16 -5.50
C VAL A 253 18.26 -13.71 -6.91
N THR A 254 18.59 -15.00 -7.02
CA THR A 254 18.82 -15.73 -8.27
C THR A 254 17.64 -16.63 -8.66
N GLN A 255 16.54 -16.58 -7.90
CA GLN A 255 15.35 -17.40 -8.15
C GLN A 255 14.65 -16.97 -9.43
N SER A 256 14.30 -17.94 -10.28
CA SER A 256 13.51 -17.74 -11.50
C SER A 256 12.01 -17.86 -11.24
N LEU A 257 11.19 -17.50 -12.23
CA LEU A 257 9.73 -17.61 -12.09
C LEU A 257 9.30 -19.09 -12.08
N GLU A 258 10.02 -19.93 -12.81
CA GLU A 258 9.83 -21.38 -12.88
C GLU A 258 10.04 -22.04 -11.51
N ASP A 259 11.02 -21.57 -10.74
CA ASP A 259 11.32 -22.08 -9.39
C ASP A 259 10.18 -21.86 -8.38
N LEU A 260 9.21 -20.97 -8.68
CA LEU A 260 8.07 -20.73 -7.79
C LEU A 260 7.03 -21.86 -7.83
N GLY A 261 7.05 -22.74 -8.84
CA GLY A 261 6.12 -23.85 -8.97
C GLY A 261 4.65 -23.40 -9.08
N LEU A 262 4.40 -22.31 -9.81
CA LEU A 262 3.06 -21.74 -9.95
C LEU A 262 2.16 -22.62 -10.85
N PRO A 263 0.83 -22.64 -10.63
CA PRO A 263 -0.11 -23.17 -11.61
C PRO A 263 0.11 -22.51 -12.98
N LYS A 264 0.08 -23.31 -14.06
CA LYS A 264 0.46 -22.84 -15.41
C LYS A 264 -0.19 -21.51 -15.81
N ARG A 265 -1.50 -21.36 -15.65
CA ARG A 265 -2.21 -20.12 -16.04
C ARG A 265 -1.76 -18.90 -15.22
N LEU A 266 -1.45 -19.09 -13.92
CA LEU A 266 -0.90 -18.03 -13.08
C LEU A 266 0.55 -17.70 -13.46
N HIS A 267 1.35 -18.71 -13.78
CA HIS A 267 2.72 -18.54 -14.27
C HIS A 267 2.75 -17.66 -15.53
N ASP A 268 1.96 -18.05 -16.55
CA ASP A 268 1.91 -17.36 -17.83
C ASP A 268 1.45 -15.90 -17.65
N LEU A 269 0.36 -15.65 -16.90
CA LEU A 269 -0.09 -14.29 -16.59
C LEU A 269 0.97 -13.46 -15.86
N THR A 270 1.71 -14.07 -14.94
CA THR A 270 2.80 -13.40 -14.19
C THR A 270 3.94 -13.02 -15.13
N ALA A 271 4.32 -13.92 -16.03
CA ALA A 271 5.38 -13.69 -17.02
C ALA A 271 4.99 -12.59 -18.02
N ASP A 272 3.78 -12.67 -18.58
CA ASP A 272 3.27 -11.71 -19.56
C ASP A 272 3.11 -10.31 -18.94
N THR A 273 2.57 -10.25 -17.72
CA THR A 273 2.46 -8.98 -16.97
C THR A 273 3.84 -8.39 -16.70
N TRP A 274 4.81 -9.21 -16.30
CA TRP A 274 6.18 -8.74 -16.12
C TRP A 274 6.77 -8.18 -17.42
N ALA A 275 6.60 -8.87 -18.54
CA ALA A 275 7.08 -8.41 -19.84
C ALA A 275 6.47 -7.05 -20.25
N GLU A 276 5.15 -6.89 -20.12
CA GLU A 276 4.47 -5.63 -20.47
C GLU A 276 4.82 -4.47 -19.54
N LEU A 277 4.90 -4.71 -18.22
CA LEU A 277 5.31 -3.68 -17.27
C LEU A 277 6.74 -3.20 -17.52
N ASN A 278 7.63 -4.08 -17.99
CA ASN A 278 8.99 -3.67 -18.34
C ASN A 278 9.00 -2.67 -19.50
N LYS A 279 8.10 -2.79 -20.47
CA LYS A 279 8.02 -1.82 -21.57
C LYS A 279 7.73 -0.42 -21.07
N LEU A 280 6.92 -0.27 -20.01
CA LEU A 280 6.61 1.03 -19.40
C LEU A 280 7.84 1.73 -18.80
N ALA A 281 8.89 0.97 -18.47
CA ALA A 281 10.15 1.53 -17.97
C ALA A 281 11.12 1.91 -19.09
N ASP A 282 10.85 1.52 -20.34
CA ASP A 282 11.67 1.90 -21.49
C ASP A 282 11.29 3.30 -22.00
N PRO A 283 12.26 4.09 -22.49
CA PRO A 283 11.98 5.39 -23.11
C PRO A 283 10.91 5.29 -24.21
N GLY A 284 9.80 5.99 -24.04
CA GLY A 284 8.68 5.98 -24.99
C GLY A 284 7.83 4.70 -25.00
N GLY A 285 8.04 3.77 -24.06
CA GLY A 285 7.28 2.52 -23.99
C GLY A 285 5.93 2.63 -23.29
N ASP A 286 5.63 3.75 -22.63
CA ASP A 286 4.33 4.06 -22.04
C ASP A 286 3.28 4.42 -23.11
N THR A 287 2.82 3.40 -23.85
CA THR A 287 1.99 3.54 -25.04
C THR A 287 0.56 3.02 -24.85
N PRO A 288 -0.43 3.53 -25.61
CA PRO A 288 -1.80 3.01 -25.59
C PRO A 288 -1.89 1.51 -25.89
N GLU A 289 -0.99 0.97 -26.71
CA GLU A 289 -0.90 -0.45 -27.03
C GLU A 289 -0.57 -1.28 -25.79
N VAL A 290 0.47 -0.87 -25.03
CA VAL A 290 0.84 -1.54 -23.77
C VAL A 290 -0.28 -1.41 -22.74
N HIS A 291 -0.96 -0.26 -22.68
CA HIS A 291 -2.11 -0.06 -21.80
C HIS A 291 -3.23 -1.05 -22.07
N ARG A 292 -3.58 -1.26 -23.34
CA ARG A 292 -4.61 -2.22 -23.76
C ARG A 292 -4.22 -3.65 -23.40
N THR A 293 -2.96 -4.04 -23.62
CA THR A 293 -2.48 -5.38 -23.23
C THR A 293 -2.56 -5.58 -21.72
N LEU A 294 -2.16 -4.59 -20.92
CA LEU A 294 -2.25 -4.65 -19.46
C LEU A 294 -3.71 -4.72 -18.97
N ASP A 295 -4.64 -4.04 -19.65
CA ASP A 295 -6.06 -4.17 -19.35
C ASP A 295 -6.60 -5.59 -19.63
N GLN A 296 -6.19 -6.20 -20.74
CA GLN A 296 -6.52 -7.59 -21.07
C GLN A 296 -5.93 -8.57 -20.05
N LEU A 297 -4.68 -8.36 -19.60
CA LEU A 297 -4.05 -9.18 -18.57
C LEU A 297 -4.76 -9.05 -17.22
N ARG A 298 -5.23 -7.85 -16.88
CA ARG A 298 -6.05 -7.62 -15.69
C ARG A 298 -7.40 -8.33 -15.76
N GLU A 299 -8.07 -8.29 -16.91
CA GLU A 299 -9.33 -9.04 -17.15
C GLU A 299 -9.10 -10.56 -17.05
N ALA A 300 -8.05 -11.07 -17.69
CA ALA A 300 -7.69 -12.49 -17.61
C ALA A 300 -7.32 -12.94 -16.18
N TYR A 301 -6.73 -12.06 -15.37
CA TYR A 301 -6.48 -12.31 -13.96
C TYR A 301 -7.77 -12.33 -13.13
N VAL A 302 -8.74 -11.44 -13.40
CA VAL A 302 -10.06 -11.47 -12.77
C VAL A 302 -10.76 -12.80 -13.04
N GLU A 303 -10.81 -13.23 -14.30
CA GLU A 303 -11.42 -14.52 -14.67
C GLU A 303 -10.74 -15.70 -13.97
N LEU A 304 -9.40 -15.72 -13.92
CA LEU A 304 -8.66 -16.76 -13.20
C LEU A 304 -9.00 -16.76 -11.70
N TYR A 305 -9.12 -15.58 -11.09
CA TYR A 305 -9.45 -15.45 -9.67
C TYR A 305 -10.86 -15.97 -9.39
N GLU A 306 -11.85 -15.55 -10.17
CA GLU A 306 -13.25 -15.98 -10.05
C GLU A 306 -13.41 -17.50 -10.22
N GLU A 307 -12.74 -18.08 -11.21
CA GLU A 307 -12.72 -19.53 -11.41
C GLU A 307 -12.10 -20.25 -10.19
N SER A 308 -10.97 -19.74 -9.69
CA SER A 308 -10.28 -20.30 -8.53
C SER A 308 -11.13 -20.20 -7.26
N GLU A 309 -11.85 -19.09 -7.07
CA GLU A 309 -12.77 -18.88 -5.95
C GLU A 309 -13.98 -19.83 -6.03
N ALA A 310 -14.59 -19.96 -7.22
CA ALA A 310 -15.70 -20.85 -7.45
C ALA A 310 -15.33 -22.32 -7.16
N ILE A 311 -14.16 -22.77 -7.62
CA ILE A 311 -13.65 -24.12 -7.37
C ILE A 311 -13.32 -24.33 -5.89
N SER A 312 -12.67 -23.35 -5.25
CA SER A 312 -12.22 -23.47 -3.85
C SER A 312 -13.35 -23.32 -2.82
N ARG A 313 -14.55 -22.91 -3.24
CA ARG A 313 -15.71 -22.69 -2.35
C ARG A 313 -16.01 -23.87 -1.42
N SER A 314 -15.96 -25.11 -1.91
CA SER A 314 -16.18 -26.30 -1.07
C SER A 314 -15.13 -26.44 0.03
N SER A 315 -13.88 -26.09 -0.27
CA SER A 315 -12.78 -26.12 0.70
C SER A 315 -12.96 -25.05 1.78
N VAL A 316 -13.40 -23.85 1.40
CA VAL A 316 -13.70 -22.75 2.34
C VAL A 316 -14.84 -23.16 3.28
N VAL A 317 -15.96 -23.65 2.74
CA VAL A 317 -17.10 -24.12 3.55
C VAL A 317 -16.68 -25.22 4.52
N ALA A 318 -15.88 -26.19 4.07
CA ALA A 318 -15.35 -27.24 4.94
C ALA A 318 -14.42 -26.70 6.05
N ALA A 319 -13.64 -25.67 5.78
CA ALA A 319 -12.79 -25.00 6.78
C ALA A 319 -13.64 -24.23 7.81
N GLU A 320 -14.62 -23.45 7.37
CA GLU A 320 -15.53 -22.71 8.25
C GLU A 320 -16.31 -23.64 9.18
N GLN A 321 -16.80 -24.77 8.66
CA GLN A 321 -17.49 -25.77 9.46
C GLN A 321 -16.59 -26.37 10.55
N ARG A 322 -15.30 -26.63 10.23
CA ARG A 322 -14.32 -27.11 11.20
C ARG A 322 -14.09 -26.09 12.30
N VAL A 323 -13.83 -24.83 11.95
CA VAL A 323 -13.67 -23.73 12.92
C VAL A 323 -14.92 -23.58 13.81
N ARG A 324 -16.12 -23.63 13.22
CA ARG A 324 -17.38 -23.54 13.97
C ARG A 324 -17.57 -24.70 14.94
N ARG A 325 -17.14 -25.91 14.58
CA ARG A 325 -17.18 -27.08 15.48
C ARG A 325 -16.18 -26.94 16.62
N GLU A 326 -14.96 -26.47 16.35
CA GLU A 326 -13.94 -26.24 17.38
C GLU A 326 -14.37 -25.16 18.39
N LEU A 327 -14.96 -24.07 17.91
CA LEU A 327 -15.50 -23.02 18.79
C LEU A 327 -16.66 -23.52 19.66
N LYS A 328 -17.54 -24.38 19.10
CA LYS A 328 -18.62 -25.03 19.87
C LYS A 328 -18.09 -26.06 20.87
N GLY A 329 -17.06 -26.81 20.52
CA GLY A 329 -16.43 -27.82 21.38
C GLY A 329 -15.56 -27.23 22.49
N ARG A 330 -15.11 -25.97 22.35
CA ARG A 330 -14.37 -25.21 23.37
C ARG A 330 -15.26 -24.38 24.30
N ALA A 331 -16.57 -24.33 24.09
CA ALA A 331 -17.49 -23.78 25.09
C ALA A 331 -17.35 -24.64 26.37
N PRO A 332 -17.17 -24.04 27.57
CA PRO A 332 -16.93 -24.81 28.78
C PRO A 332 -18.11 -25.74 29.01
N ALA A 333 -17.84 -27.05 29.02
CA ALA A 333 -18.80 -28.04 29.49
C ALA A 333 -19.27 -27.60 30.87
N GLY A 334 -20.53 -27.15 30.96
CA GLY A 334 -21.17 -26.96 32.25
C GLY A 334 -21.01 -28.25 33.04
N ARG A 335 -20.44 -28.15 34.24
CA ARG A 335 -20.21 -29.28 35.15
C ARG A 335 -21.48 -30.15 35.20
N PRO A 336 -21.41 -31.45 34.86
CA PRO A 336 -22.53 -32.34 35.09
C PRO A 336 -22.54 -32.70 36.58
N GLY A 337 -23.48 -32.13 37.32
CA GLY A 337 -23.69 -32.48 38.74
C GLY A 337 -23.92 -31.28 39.63
N ALA A 338 -25.10 -30.68 39.56
CA ALA A 338 -25.70 -30.00 40.71
C ALA A 338 -27.23 -30.08 40.53
N SER A 339 -27.89 -30.85 41.39
CA SER A 339 -29.35 -30.85 41.53
C SER A 339 -29.88 -29.42 41.76
N PRO A 340 -31.11 -29.11 41.34
CA PRO A 340 -31.66 -27.77 41.51
C PRO A 340 -31.90 -27.49 43.00
N ALA A 341 -31.06 -26.65 43.60
CA ALA A 341 -31.37 -26.04 44.90
C ALA A 341 -32.48 -24.99 44.70
N PRO A 342 -33.41 -24.84 45.66
CA PRO A 342 -34.56 -23.96 45.50
C PRO A 342 -34.14 -22.49 45.46
N ALA A 343 -34.95 -21.69 44.77
CA ALA A 343 -34.73 -20.28 44.49
C ALA A 343 -34.35 -19.47 45.75
N ALA A 344 -33.16 -18.86 45.70
CA ALA A 344 -32.76 -17.78 46.61
C ALA A 344 -32.97 -16.43 45.91
N PRO A 345 -33.33 -15.36 46.66
CA PRO A 345 -33.87 -14.13 46.08
C PRO A 345 -32.82 -13.31 45.32
N ALA A 346 -33.30 -12.50 44.40
CA ALA A 346 -32.53 -11.68 43.46
C ALA A 346 -31.43 -10.87 44.16
N GLY A 347 -30.18 -11.31 44.00
CA GLY A 347 -28.97 -10.63 44.42
C GLY A 347 -28.16 -10.17 43.22
N ASP A 348 -27.73 -8.90 43.27
CA ASP A 348 -27.09 -8.10 42.24
C ASP A 348 -25.94 -8.82 41.51
N LEU A 349 -26.04 -8.91 40.17
CA LEU A 349 -25.04 -9.53 39.28
C LEU A 349 -23.67 -8.82 39.34
N ALA A 350 -23.60 -7.64 39.95
CA ALA A 350 -22.38 -6.89 40.15
C ALA A 350 -21.41 -7.52 41.18
N ASP A 351 -21.88 -8.42 42.07
CA ASP A 351 -21.06 -9.01 43.16
C ASP A 351 -20.34 -10.32 42.82
N ARG A 352 -20.46 -10.81 41.58
CA ARG A 352 -19.77 -12.02 41.10
C ARG A 352 -18.50 -11.77 40.27
N LEU A 353 -17.97 -10.54 40.28
CA LEU A 353 -16.72 -10.21 39.58
C LEU A 353 -15.52 -10.19 40.55
N PRO A 354 -14.40 -10.87 40.22
CA PRO A 354 -13.17 -10.80 41.02
C PRO A 354 -12.69 -9.35 41.17
N HIS A 355 -12.18 -8.99 42.36
CA HIS A 355 -11.84 -7.61 42.74
C HIS A 355 -10.88 -6.91 41.75
N GLY A 356 -10.00 -7.66 41.06
CA GLY A 356 -9.09 -7.12 40.04
C GLY A 356 -9.79 -6.62 38.77
N LEU A 357 -10.91 -7.22 38.37
CA LEU A 357 -11.69 -6.81 37.20
C LEU A 357 -12.58 -5.59 37.49
N ARG A 358 -12.95 -5.34 38.75
CA ARG A 358 -13.64 -4.11 39.15
C ARG A 358 -12.76 -2.88 38.97
N ALA A 359 -11.47 -2.97 39.29
CA ALA A 359 -10.56 -1.83 39.27
C ALA A 359 -10.19 -1.35 37.85
N ALA A 360 -10.35 -2.20 36.83
CA ALA A 360 -9.96 -1.90 35.45
C ALA A 360 -11.04 -1.21 34.61
N ILE A 361 -12.23 -0.97 35.16
CA ILE A 361 -13.35 -0.34 34.42
C ILE A 361 -13.41 1.16 34.75
N PRO A 362 -13.22 2.05 33.75
CA PRO A 362 -13.29 3.50 33.94
C PRO A 362 -14.65 3.94 34.52
N PRO A 363 -14.69 4.96 35.42
CA PRO A 363 -15.93 5.42 36.06
C PRO A 363 -17.03 5.87 35.09
N SER A 364 -16.66 6.30 33.88
CA SER A 364 -17.58 6.70 32.81
C SER A 364 -18.36 5.53 32.23
N VAL A 365 -17.74 4.35 32.14
CA VAL A 365 -18.36 3.11 31.62
C VAL A 365 -19.35 2.52 32.63
N ARG A 366 -19.08 2.62 33.94
CA ARG A 366 -20.00 2.18 35.00
C ARG A 366 -21.32 2.97 35.02
N ARG A 367 -21.28 4.27 34.68
CA ARG A 367 -22.47 5.14 34.65
C ARG A 367 -23.36 4.84 33.44
N GLY A 368 -22.79 4.44 32.31
CA GLY A 368 -23.55 4.04 31.11
C GLY A 368 -24.32 2.73 31.30
N LEU A 369 -23.70 1.74 31.92
CA LEU A 369 -24.32 0.42 32.18
C LEU A 369 -25.52 0.50 33.15
N ARG A 370 -25.48 1.36 34.18
CA ARG A 370 -26.62 1.56 35.08
C ARG A 370 -27.82 2.24 34.40
N LYS A 371 -27.57 3.09 33.39
CA LYS A 371 -28.63 3.80 32.66
C LYS A 371 -29.34 2.91 31.63
N ALA A 372 -28.64 1.90 31.09
CA ALA A 372 -29.18 0.94 30.12
C ALA A 372 -30.05 -0.15 30.77
N VAL A 373 -29.79 -0.52 32.03
CA VAL A 373 -30.54 -1.56 32.75
C VAL A 373 -31.81 -1.01 33.44
N GLY A 374 -31.89 0.31 33.67
CA GLY A 374 -33.02 0.95 34.36
C GLY A 374 -34.23 1.34 33.50
N LYS A 375 -34.29 0.95 32.22
CA LYS A 375 -35.45 1.24 31.34
C LYS A 375 -35.90 0.01 30.56
N THR A 376 -36.62 -0.86 31.25
CA THR A 376 -37.69 -1.67 30.65
C THR A 376 -38.87 -1.67 31.61
N ARG A 377 -39.96 -1.01 31.18
CA ARG A 377 -41.26 -1.02 31.85
C ARG A 377 -41.92 -2.38 31.68
N SER A 378 -42.37 -2.96 32.78
CA SER A 378 -43.77 -3.30 33.02
C SER A 378 -44.10 -2.89 34.45
#